data_AF-A0A7S3PRG6-F1
#
_entry.id   AF-A0A7S3PRG6-F1
#
_cell.length_a   1.000
_cell.length_b   1.000
_cell.length_c   1.000
_cell.angle_alpha   90.00
_cell.angle_beta   90.00
_cell.angle_gamma   90.00
#
_symmetry.space_group_name_H-M   'P 1'
#
loop_
_entity.id
_entity.type
_entity.pdbx_description
1 polymer ?
#
loop_
_entity_poly.entity_id
_entity_poly.type
_entity_poly.pdbx_seq_one_letter_code
_entity_poly.pdbx_strand_id
1 'polypeptide(L)'
;FEKIERLFVSSINLSTTAIIDMVKALCDVSSVELRHPLPEDRSRNICRHPFDSHYRIYSLQKLVEVADFNMEKRPRFVWNSIWDVLTEHFAVAGCHENIRVSMYAVDSLRQL
;
A
#
# COMPACT_ATOMS: atom_id res chain seq x y z
N PHE A 1 -9.47 -1.19 -16.38
CA PHE A 1 -9.46 -1.96 -15.12
C PHE A 1 -8.70 -3.28 -15.25
N GLU A 2 -9.06 -4.21 -16.15
CA GLU A 2 -8.32 -5.49 -16.27
C GLU A 2 -6.81 -5.39 -16.53
N LYS A 3 -6.36 -4.42 -17.34
CA LYS A 3 -4.92 -4.27 -17.64
C LYS A 3 -4.08 -3.89 -16.42
N ILE A 4 -4.66 -3.14 -15.48
CA ILE A 4 -3.96 -2.69 -14.26
C ILE A 4 -3.83 -3.87 -13.29
N GLU A 5 -4.89 -4.64 -13.10
CA GLU A 5 -4.85 -5.84 -12.25
C GLU A 5 -3.83 -6.88 -12.78
N ARG A 6 -3.78 -7.08 -14.10
CA ARG A 6 -2.77 -7.96 -14.72
C ARG A 6 -1.34 -7.50 -14.45
N LEU A 7 -1.08 -6.20 -14.33
CA LEU A 7 0.24 -5.67 -14.04
C LEU A 7 0.73 -6.15 -12.67
N PHE A 8 -0.09 -6.02 -11.63
CA PHE A 8 0.28 -6.44 -10.26
C PHE A 8 0.45 -7.95 -10.16
N VAL A 9 -0.46 -8.74 -10.77
CA VAL A 9 -0.33 -10.20 -10.82
C VAL A 9 0.94 -10.63 -11.56
N SER A 10 1.32 -9.93 -12.63
CA SER A 10 2.52 -10.26 -13.41
C SER A 10 3.84 -9.91 -12.72
N SER A 11 3.80 -9.24 -11.56
CA SER A 11 4.99 -8.82 -10.81
C SER A 11 5.93 -9.96 -10.43
N ILE A 12 5.40 -11.17 -10.29
CA ILE A 12 6.16 -12.40 -10.06
C ILE A 12 7.17 -12.71 -11.18
N ASN A 13 6.93 -12.20 -12.40
CA ASN A 13 7.77 -12.44 -13.57
C ASN A 13 8.84 -11.35 -13.76
N LEU A 14 8.85 -10.32 -12.93
CA LEU A 14 9.84 -9.25 -13.00
C LEU A 14 11.23 -9.76 -12.60
N SER A 15 12.30 -9.10 -13.06
CA SER A 15 13.64 -9.33 -12.52
C SER A 15 13.71 -8.87 -11.05
N THR A 16 14.73 -9.33 -10.32
CA THR A 16 15.00 -8.92 -8.94
C THR A 16 15.05 -7.40 -8.77
N THR A 17 15.69 -6.68 -9.68
CA THR A 17 15.77 -5.21 -9.62
C THR A 17 14.43 -4.57 -9.94
N ALA A 18 13.75 -5.06 -10.98
CA ALA A 18 12.49 -4.47 -11.43
C ALA A 18 11.36 -4.62 -10.41
N ILE A 19 11.29 -5.73 -9.65
CA ILE A 19 10.29 -5.87 -8.58
C ILE A 19 10.54 -4.88 -7.44
N ILE A 20 11.81 -4.68 -7.05
CA ILE A 20 12.16 -3.71 -6.00
C ILE A 20 11.80 -2.29 -6.45
N ASP A 21 12.12 -1.93 -7.69
CA ASP A 21 11.79 -0.61 -8.25
C ASP A 21 10.27 -0.42 -8.36
N MET A 22 9.52 -1.46 -8.73
CA MET A 22 8.06 -1.42 -8.75
C MET A 22 7.48 -1.19 -7.35
N VAL A 23 7.98 -1.89 -6.33
CA VAL A 23 7.53 -1.73 -4.94
C VAL A 23 7.83 -0.33 -4.43
N LYS A 24 9.03 0.21 -4.67
CA LYS A 24 9.39 1.60 -4.31
C LYS A 24 8.46 2.62 -4.95
N ALA A 25 8.25 2.52 -6.27
CA ALA A 25 7.35 3.43 -6.98
C ALA A 25 5.91 3.33 -6.46
N LEU A 26 5.45 2.14 -6.08
CA LEU A 26 4.11 1.95 -5.52
C LEU A 26 4.01 2.51 -4.09
N CYS A 27 5.06 2.42 -3.28
CA CYS A 27 5.18 3.13 -2.00
C CYS A 27 5.06 4.64 -2.19
N ASP A 28 5.79 5.23 -3.14
CA ASP A 28 5.75 6.67 -3.42
C ASP A 28 4.33 7.15 -3.75
N VAL A 29 3.64 6.43 -4.64
CA VAL A 29 2.24 6.73 -4.99
C VAL A 29 1.34 6.57 -3.78
N SER A 30 1.49 5.47 -3.02
CA SER A 30 0.73 5.26 -1.78
C SER A 30 0.95 6.41 -0.79
N SER A 31 2.17 6.92 -0.60
CA SER A 31 2.39 8.05 0.29
C SER A 31 1.70 9.33 -0.20
N VAL A 32 1.62 9.55 -1.52
CA VAL A 32 0.84 10.69 -2.07
C VAL A 32 -0.65 10.53 -1.78
N GLU A 33 -1.19 9.33 -1.94
CA GLU A 33 -2.60 9.03 -1.64
C GLU A 33 -2.92 9.23 -0.15
N LEU A 34 -2.01 8.81 0.74
CA LEU A 34 -2.18 8.94 2.19
C LEU A 34 -1.96 10.37 2.71
N ARG A 35 -1.25 11.23 1.99
CA ARG A 35 -1.08 12.64 2.40
C ARG A 35 -2.27 13.53 2.07
N HIS A 36 -3.07 13.16 1.07
CA HIS A 36 -4.14 14.01 0.57
C HIS A 36 -5.50 13.36 0.84
N PRO A 37 -6.29 13.89 1.79
CA PRO A 37 -7.66 13.42 1.97
C PRO A 37 -8.46 13.72 0.71
N LEU A 38 -9.42 12.84 0.39
CA LEU A 38 -10.34 13.07 -0.72
C LEU A 38 -11.16 14.33 -0.46
N PRO A 39 -11.52 15.10 -1.52
CA PRO A 39 -12.37 16.27 -1.37
C PRO A 39 -13.65 15.89 -0.65
N GLU A 40 -13.96 16.59 0.44
CA GLU A 40 -15.19 16.36 1.17
C GLU A 40 -16.37 16.71 0.28
N ASP A 41 -17.29 15.74 0.10
CA ASP A 41 -18.59 16.00 -0.49
C ASP A 41 -19.38 16.93 0.45
N ARG A 42 -19.25 18.23 0.20
CA ARG A 42 -19.97 19.31 0.93
C ARG A 42 -21.49 19.17 0.86
N SER A 43 -22.02 18.27 0.03
CA SER A 43 -23.45 18.02 -0.08
C SER A 43 -24.01 17.14 1.05
N ARG A 44 -23.15 16.45 1.84
CA ARG A 44 -23.60 15.67 3.00
C ARG A 44 -23.53 16.50 4.28
N ASN A 45 -24.62 17.21 4.57
CA ASN A 45 -24.93 17.82 5.88
C ASN A 45 -25.14 16.75 6.97
N ILE A 46 -24.13 15.93 7.23
CA ILE A 46 -24.13 14.96 8.33
C ILE A 46 -22.98 15.35 9.24
N CYS A 47 -23.24 15.42 10.55
CA CYS A 47 -22.23 15.60 11.59
C CYS A 47 -21.17 14.50 11.47
N ARG A 48 -20.10 14.75 10.72
CA ARG A 48 -19.01 13.79 10.56
C ARG A 48 -18.03 13.97 11.71
N HIS A 49 -17.66 12.84 12.30
CA HIS A 49 -16.63 12.79 13.32
C HIS A 49 -15.31 13.34 12.74
N PRO A 50 -14.49 14.09 13.49
CA PRO A 50 -13.18 14.58 13.02
C PRO A 50 -12.18 13.52 12.53
N PHE A 51 -12.53 12.22 12.61
CA PHE A 51 -11.72 11.11 12.10
C PHE A 51 -12.22 10.55 10.75
N ASP A 52 -13.26 11.14 10.15
CA ASP A 52 -13.91 10.59 8.95
C ASP A 52 -13.34 11.12 7.63
N SER A 53 -12.20 11.83 7.65
CA SER A 53 -11.47 12.19 6.44
C SER A 53 -11.10 10.92 5.67
N HIS A 54 -11.67 10.77 4.48
CA HIS A 54 -11.46 9.60 3.66
C HIS A 54 -10.17 9.74 2.86
N TYR A 55 -9.16 8.94 3.19
CA TYR A 55 -7.94 8.81 2.40
C TYR A 55 -8.10 7.70 1.36
N ARG A 56 -7.48 7.89 0.19
CA ARG A 56 -7.38 6.80 -0.80
C ARG A 56 -6.28 5.84 -0.33
N ILE A 57 -6.60 4.56 -0.29
CA ILE A 57 -5.66 3.51 0.14
C ILE A 57 -5.40 2.47 -0.95
N TYR A 58 -5.74 2.77 -2.21
CA TYR A 58 -5.69 1.79 -3.30
C TYR A 58 -4.26 1.28 -3.53
N SER A 59 -3.28 2.18 -3.59
CA SER A 59 -1.87 1.76 -3.75
C SER A 59 -1.34 1.01 -2.53
N LEU A 60 -1.82 1.33 -1.32
CA LEU A 60 -1.48 0.59 -0.11
C LEU A 60 -2.04 -0.85 -0.17
N GLN A 61 -3.28 -1.03 -0.63
CA GLN A 61 -3.87 -2.34 -0.87
C GLN A 61 -3.09 -3.14 -1.92
N LYS A 62 -2.70 -2.49 -3.02
CA LYS A 62 -1.89 -3.13 -4.06
C LYS A 62 -0.49 -3.51 -3.61
N LEU A 63 0.12 -2.77 -2.67
CA LEU A 63 1.37 -3.19 -2.04
C LEU A 63 1.23 -4.52 -1.32
N VAL A 64 0.13 -4.73 -0.57
CA VAL A 64 -0.13 -5.99 0.13
C VAL A 64 -0.30 -7.15 -0.85
N GLU A 65 -1.08 -6.96 -1.91
CA GLU A 65 -1.26 -7.99 -2.96
C GLU A 65 0.07 -8.34 -3.65
N VAL A 66 0.87 -7.34 -4.03
CA VAL A 66 2.18 -7.55 -4.67
C VAL A 66 3.14 -8.26 -3.72
N ALA A 67 3.13 -7.92 -2.44
CA ALA A 67 3.92 -8.56 -1.41
C ALA A 67 3.56 -10.05 -1.30
N ASP A 68 2.27 -10.37 -1.17
CA ASP A 68 1.74 -11.73 -1.11
C ASP A 68 2.17 -12.57 -2.33
N PHE A 69 1.96 -12.04 -3.55
CA PHE A 69 2.34 -12.75 -4.78
C PHE A 69 3.83 -13.11 -4.88
N ASN A 70 4.70 -12.28 -4.29
CA ASN A 70 6.15 -12.43 -4.42
C ASN A 70 6.80 -13.15 -3.23
N MET A 71 6.15 -13.19 -2.06
CA MET A 71 6.75 -13.72 -0.83
C MET A 71 7.22 -15.17 -0.96
N GLU A 72 6.38 -16.06 -1.50
CA GLU A 72 6.71 -17.48 -1.63
C GLU A 72 7.59 -17.78 -2.86
N LYS A 73 7.49 -16.97 -3.91
CA LYS A 73 8.16 -17.24 -5.20
C LYS A 73 9.60 -16.74 -5.27
N ARG A 74 9.96 -15.75 -4.47
CA ARG A 74 11.28 -15.12 -4.55
C ARG A 74 12.27 -15.76 -3.57
N PRO A 75 13.56 -15.90 -3.96
CA PRO A 75 14.60 -16.29 -3.02
C PRO A 75 14.65 -15.35 -1.82
N ARG A 76 14.98 -15.88 -0.63
CA ARG A 76 14.92 -15.12 0.64
C ARG A 76 15.71 -13.81 0.61
N PHE A 77 16.86 -13.76 -0.05
CA PHE A 77 17.65 -12.54 -0.15
C PHE A 77 16.95 -11.44 -0.96
N VAL A 78 16.24 -11.80 -2.04
CA VAL A 78 15.44 -10.85 -2.83
C VAL A 78 14.25 -10.38 -2.02
N TRP A 79 13.57 -11.33 -1.35
CA TRP A 79 12.46 -11.00 -0.48
C TRP A 79 12.86 -10.04 0.64
N ASN A 80 14.01 -10.25 1.28
CA ASN A 80 14.51 -9.33 2.30
C ASN A 80 14.66 -7.91 1.75
N SER A 81 15.20 -7.73 0.53
CA SER A 81 15.30 -6.40 -0.08
C SER A 81 13.94 -5.76 -0.40
N ILE A 82 12.92 -6.56 -0.73
CA ILE A 82 11.54 -6.07 -0.88
C ILE A 82 10.98 -5.69 0.49
N TRP A 83 11.18 -6.54 1.49
CA TRP A 83 10.71 -6.37 2.86
C TRP A 83 11.27 -5.11 3.53
N ASP A 84 12.54 -4.78 3.29
CA ASP A 84 13.15 -3.54 3.79
C ASP A 84 12.37 -2.30 3.33
N VAL A 85 11.92 -2.28 2.06
CA VAL A 85 11.10 -1.19 1.52
C VAL A 85 9.68 -1.19 2.11
N LEU A 86 9.07 -2.38 2.22
CA LEU A 86 7.71 -2.51 2.74
C LEU A 86 7.63 -2.09 4.20
N THR A 87 8.56 -2.54 5.04
CA THR A 87 8.56 -2.25 6.49
C THR A 87 8.66 -0.76 6.78
N GLU A 88 9.52 -0.02 6.06
CA GLU A 88 9.61 1.43 6.19
C GLU A 88 8.27 2.11 5.85
N HIS A 89 7.66 1.74 4.72
CA HIS A 89 6.39 2.33 4.29
C HIS A 89 5.23 2.00 5.24
N PHE A 90 5.11 0.74 5.67
CA PHE A 90 4.06 0.34 6.59
C PHE A 90 4.26 0.90 8.00
N ALA A 91 5.50 1.14 8.45
CA ALA A 91 5.75 1.82 9.72
C ALA A 91 5.18 3.25 9.71
N VAL A 92 5.41 3.99 8.62
CA VAL A 92 4.83 5.33 8.44
C VAL A 92 3.31 5.27 8.35
N ALA A 93 2.75 4.37 7.53
CA ALA A 93 1.31 4.23 7.39
C ALA A 93 0.62 3.75 8.68
N GLY A 94 1.28 2.90 9.47
CA GLY A 94 0.81 2.42 10.78
C GLY A 94 0.75 3.52 11.84
N CYS A 95 1.52 4.59 11.68
CA CYS A 95 1.49 5.78 12.54
C CYS A 95 0.57 6.89 12.01
N HIS A 96 -0.22 6.63 10.97
CA HIS A 96 -1.06 7.65 10.34
C HIS A 96 -2.19 8.13 11.28
N GLU A 97 -2.47 9.44 11.25
CA GLU A 97 -3.47 10.10 12.12
C GLU A 97 -4.89 9.56 11.91
N ASN A 98 -5.21 9.16 10.67
CA ASN A 98 -6.45 8.46 10.38
C ASN A 98 -6.38 7.00 10.84
N ILE A 99 -7.20 6.66 11.84
CA ILE A 99 -7.24 5.31 12.46
C ILE A 99 -7.49 4.18 11.46
N ARG A 100 -8.26 4.43 10.37
CA ARG A 100 -8.53 3.38 9.37
C ARG A 100 -7.29 3.04 8.56
N VAL A 101 -6.47 4.05 8.22
CA VAL A 101 -5.20 3.84 7.52
C VAL A 101 -4.23 3.09 8.40
N SER A 102 -4.07 3.51 9.66
CA SER A 102 -3.13 2.87 10.59
C SER A 102 -3.53 1.43 10.91
N MET A 103 -4.81 1.17 11.19
CA MET A 103 -5.31 -0.20 11.38
C MET A 103 -5.04 -1.08 10.15
N TYR A 104 -5.37 -0.58 8.95
CA TYR A 104 -5.13 -1.34 7.73
C TYR A 104 -3.64 -1.69 7.53
N ALA A 105 -2.74 -0.73 7.77
CA ALA A 105 -1.30 -0.95 7.65
C ALA A 105 -0.78 -1.99 8.66
N VAL A 106 -1.20 -1.89 9.92
CA VAL A 106 -0.80 -2.83 10.98
C VAL A 106 -1.33 -4.23 10.71
N ASP A 107 -2.60 -4.34 10.31
CA ASP A 107 -3.21 -5.64 9.98
C ASP A 107 -2.57 -6.29 8.76
N SER A 108 -2.15 -5.48 7.77
CA SER A 108 -1.44 -5.97 6.59
C SER A 108 -0.06 -6.51 6.95
N LEU A 109 0.71 -5.80 7.78
CA LEU A 109 2.01 -6.28 8.28
C LEU A 109 1.91 -7.58 9.08
N ARG A 110 0.81 -7.78 9.82
CA ARG A 110 0.60 -9.00 10.60
C ARG A 110 0.35 -10.23 9.72
N GLN A 111 -0.17 -10.03 8.51
CA GLN A 111 -0.53 -11.10 7.58
C GLN A 111 0.62 -11.51 6.67
N LEU A 112 1.58 -10.60 6.46
CA LEU A 112 2.81 -10.86 5.71
C LEU A 112 3.89 -11.48 6.62
#